data_AF-A0A7S3PBC2-F1
#
_entry.id   AF-A0A7S3PBC2-F1
#
_cell.length_a   1.000
_cell.length_b   1.000
_cell.length_c   1.000
_cell.angle_alpha   90.00
_cell.angle_beta   90.00
_cell.angle_gamma   90.00
#
_symmetry.space_group_name_H-M   'P 1'
#
loop_
_entity.id
_entity.type
_entity.pdbx_description
1 polymer ?
#
loop_
_entity_poly.entity_id
_entity_poly.type
_entity_poly.pdbx_seq_one_letter_code
_entity_poly.pdbx_strand_id
1 'polypeptide(L)'
;APADAVCGVISIILLLVVREINIRYKDKFIMPIPGELVVTALAILITYLADLGETVELSLLGDVPSGLPTPAIPSFSAGFGELFVASIPIAIVSFVISISIVKTFAKK
;
A
#
# COMPACT_ATOMS: atom_id res chain seq x y z
N ALA A 1 -1.10 18.57 -1.30
CA ALA A 1 -0.21 19.75 -1.38
C ALA A 1 1.06 19.36 -2.13
N PRO A 2 1.69 20.19 -2.97
CA PRO A 2 2.80 19.76 -3.85
C PRO A 2 3.93 18.94 -3.19
N ALA A 3 4.15 19.09 -1.88
CA ALA A 3 5.08 18.27 -1.11
C ALA A 3 4.69 16.78 -0.98
N ASP A 4 3.41 16.42 -0.92
CA ASP A 4 2.95 15.02 -0.83
C ASP A 4 3.32 14.23 -2.09
N ALA A 5 3.15 14.85 -3.27
CA ALA A 5 3.53 14.30 -4.55
C ALA A 5 5.05 14.10 -4.64
N VAL A 6 5.84 15.06 -4.13
CA VAL A 6 7.30 14.95 -4.10
C VAL A 6 7.74 13.80 -3.20
N CYS A 7 7.19 13.69 -1.98
CA CYS A 7 7.45 12.57 -1.08
C CYS A 7 7.05 11.22 -1.70
N GLY A 8 5.92 11.17 -2.42
CA GLY A 8 5.47 9.99 -3.15
C GLY A 8 6.45 9.58 -4.27
N VAL A 9 6.89 10.53 -5.09
CA VAL A 9 7.87 10.28 -6.16
C VAL A 9 9.21 9.81 -5.56
N ILE A 10 9.69 10.45 -4.50
CA ILE A 10 10.91 10.03 -3.79
C ILE A 10 10.76 8.61 -3.26
N SER A 11 9.60 8.27 -2.68
CA SER A 11 9.31 6.93 -2.16
C SER A 11 9.31 5.88 -3.27
N ILE A 12 8.74 6.18 -4.44
CA ILE A 12 8.76 5.30 -5.61
C ILE A 12 10.20 5.06 -6.08
N ILE A 13 11.00 6.12 -6.19
CA ILE A 13 12.42 6.01 -6.58
C ILE A 13 13.18 5.14 -5.58
N LEU A 14 13.00 5.38 -4.27
CA LEU A 14 13.60 4.57 -3.21
C LEU A 14 13.22 3.09 -3.32
N LEU A 15 11.94 2.78 -3.54
CA LEU A 15 11.47 1.40 -3.71
C LEU A 15 12.12 0.72 -4.91
N LEU A 16 12.26 1.43 -6.04
CA LEU A 16 12.93 0.90 -7.22
C LEU A 16 14.41 0.63 -6.96
N VAL A 17 15.10 1.54 -6.26
CA VAL A 17 16.52 1.36 -5.88
C VAL A 17 16.68 0.17 -4.93
N VAL A 18 15.85 0.08 -3.88
CA VAL A 18 15.87 -1.03 -2.93
C VAL A 18 15.56 -2.34 -3.63
N ARG A 19 14.63 -2.35 -4.59
CA ARG A 19 14.33 -3.53 -5.41
C ARG A 19 15.54 -3.96 -6.24
N GLU A 20 16.23 -3.03 -6.90
CA GLU A 20 17.41 -3.34 -7.72
C GLU A 20 18.57 -3.86 -6.87
N ILE A 21 18.81 -3.26 -5.70
CA ILE A 21 19.76 -3.77 -4.71
C ILE A 21 19.37 -5.17 -4.25
N ASN A 22 18.09 -5.37 -3.88
CA ASN A 22 17.59 -6.68 -3.44
C ASN A 22 17.76 -7.72 -4.55
N ILE A 23 17.64 -7.35 -5.84
CA ILE A 23 17.91 -8.24 -7.00
C ILE A 23 19.40 -8.54 -7.15
N ARG A 24 20.27 -7.54 -7.07
CA ARG A 24 21.71 -7.68 -7.27
C ARG A 24 22.41 -8.44 -6.14
N TYR A 25 21.86 -8.39 -4.93
CA TYR A 25 22.38 -9.10 -3.75
C TYR A 25 21.55 -10.34 -3.36
N LYS A 26 20.68 -10.85 -4.26
CA LYS A 26 19.88 -12.08 -4.03
C LYS A 26 20.73 -13.27 -3.59
N ASP A 27 21.91 -13.41 -4.18
CA ASP A 27 22.79 -14.55 -3.90
C ASP A 27 23.49 -14.44 -2.53
N LYS A 28 23.50 -13.24 -1.93
CA LYS A 28 24.16 -12.97 -0.65
C LYS A 28 23.21 -13.00 0.54
N PHE A 29 21.90 -12.94 0.30
CA PHE A 29 20.87 -12.94 1.34
C PHE A 29 20.04 -14.22 1.29
N ILE A 30 19.95 -14.94 2.41
CA ILE A 30 19.15 -16.17 2.58
C ILE A 30 17.64 -15.91 2.37
N MET A 31 17.19 -14.67 2.61
CA MET A 31 15.79 -14.25 2.53
C MET A 31 15.70 -12.92 1.79
N PRO A 32 14.74 -12.74 0.86
CA PRO A 32 14.49 -11.45 0.25
C PRO A 32 14.08 -10.44 1.32
N ILE A 33 14.71 -9.27 1.32
CA ILE A 33 14.39 -8.20 2.27
C ILE A 33 13.02 -7.61 1.89
N PRO A 34 12.07 -7.44 2.84
CA PRO A 34 10.82 -6.73 2.59
C PRO A 34 11.09 -5.23 2.39
N GLY A 35 11.51 -4.86 1.18
CA GLY A 35 11.95 -3.50 0.86
C GLY A 35 10.88 -2.44 1.09
N GLU A 36 9.61 -2.78 0.85
CA GLU A 36 8.46 -1.92 1.13
C GLU A 36 8.39 -1.54 2.61
N LEU A 37 8.54 -2.52 3.51
CA LEU A 37 8.51 -2.30 4.94
C LEU A 37 9.65 -1.39 5.40
N VAL A 38 10.86 -1.59 4.85
CA VAL A 38 12.02 -0.77 5.19
C VAL A 38 11.82 0.68 4.74
N VAL A 39 11.36 0.90 3.51
CA VAL A 39 11.11 2.25 2.99
C VAL A 39 10.01 2.94 3.79
N THR A 40 8.92 2.25 4.10
CA THR A 40 7.84 2.81 4.94
C THR A 40 8.33 3.15 6.35
N ALA A 41 9.10 2.28 7.00
CA ALA A 41 9.65 2.54 8.32
C ALA A 41 10.60 3.76 8.34
N LEU A 42 11.46 3.88 7.32
CA LEU A 42 12.34 5.04 7.16
C LEU A 42 11.56 6.32 6.91
N ALA A 43 10.51 6.27 6.08
CA ALA A 43 9.64 7.41 5.83
C ALA A 43 8.99 7.90 7.13
N ILE A 44 8.40 6.98 7.91
CA ILE A 44 7.81 7.30 9.22
C ILE A 44 8.86 7.92 10.14
N LEU A 45 10.06 7.34 10.22
CA LEU A 45 11.13 7.84 11.09
C LEU A 45 11.57 9.26 10.69
N ILE A 46 11.78 9.51 9.40
CA ILE A 46 12.18 10.83 8.89
C ILE A 46 11.09 11.86 9.16
N THR A 47 9.83 11.51 8.87
CA THR A 47 8.68 12.37 9.10
C THR A 47 8.50 12.72 10.58
N TYR A 48 8.74 11.75 11.47
CA TYR A 48 8.68 11.95 12.92
C TYR A 48 9.84 12.80 13.45
N LEU A 49 11.08 12.54 13.03
CA LEU A 49 12.27 13.22 13.55
C LEU A 49 12.44 14.65 13.05
N ALA A 50 12.05 14.92 11.80
CA ALA A 50 12.17 16.23 11.18
C ALA A 50 10.87 17.04 11.23
N ASP A 51 9.85 16.55 11.95
CA ASP A 51 8.55 17.20 12.17
C ASP A 51 7.93 17.78 10.88
N LEU A 52 8.01 17.00 9.80
CA LEU A 52 7.61 17.47 8.47
C LEU A 52 6.09 17.71 8.34
N GLY A 53 5.32 17.32 9.35
CA GLY A 53 3.89 17.64 9.45
C GLY A 53 3.65 19.14 9.59
N GLU A 54 4.38 19.80 10.49
CA GLU A 54 4.20 21.23 10.75
C GLU A 54 5.02 22.10 9.78
N THR A 55 6.23 21.68 9.41
CA THR A 55 7.13 22.53 8.63
C THR A 55 6.84 22.57 7.12
N VAL A 56 6.24 21.50 6.59
CA VAL A 56 6.00 21.33 5.13
C VAL A 56 4.50 21.16 4.82
N GLU A 57 3.62 21.27 5.82
CA GLU A 57 2.17 21.02 5.71
C GLU A 57 1.87 19.69 4.99
N LEU A 58 2.66 18.65 5.29
CA LEU A 58 2.42 17.32 4.73
C LEU A 58 1.15 16.73 5.34
N SER A 59 0.34 16.11 4.50
CA SER A 59 -0.82 15.34 4.96
C SER A 59 -0.32 14.07 5.65
N LEU A 60 -0.25 14.12 6.98
CA LEU A 60 0.14 12.98 7.80
C LEU A 60 -1.01 12.01 8.02
N LEU A 61 -0.66 10.74 8.24
CA LEU A 61 -1.62 9.74 8.66
C LEU A 61 -2.17 10.14 10.04
N GLY A 62 -3.48 10.31 10.14
CA GLY A 62 -4.16 10.58 11.41
C GLY A 62 -4.17 9.37 12.35
N ASP A 63 -4.98 9.46 13.40
CA ASP A 63 -5.07 8.38 14.38
C ASP A 63 -5.61 7.09 13.76
N VAL A 64 -4.82 6.02 13.92
CA VAL A 64 -5.22 4.67 13.52
C VAL A 64 -5.93 4.02 14.72
N PRO A 65 -7.25 3.75 14.64
CA PRO A 65 -7.98 3.16 15.74
C PRO A 65 -7.39 1.77 16.04
N SER A 66 -7.10 1.54 17.32
CA SER A 66 -6.57 0.28 17.78
C SER A 66 -7.71 -0.71 18.05
N GLY A 67 -7.57 -1.96 17.60
CA GLY A 67 -8.56 -3.01 17.80
C GLY A 67 -9.50 -3.22 16.62
N LEU A 68 -10.47 -4.11 16.79
CA LEU A 68 -11.48 -4.41 15.77
C LEU A 68 -12.63 -3.41 15.86
N PRO A 69 -13.09 -2.85 14.74
CA PRO A 69 -14.32 -2.06 14.73
C PRO A 69 -15.51 -2.95 15.10
N THR A 70 -16.50 -2.38 15.78
CA THR A 70 -17.74 -3.10 16.10
C THR A 70 -18.45 -3.52 14.82
N PRO A 71 -18.88 -4.80 14.69
CA PRO A 71 -19.59 -5.26 13.51
C PRO A 71 -20.87 -4.44 13.33
N ALA A 72 -20.99 -3.77 12.19
CA ALA A 72 -22.13 -2.93 11.85
C ALA A 72 -22.84 -3.48 10.61
N ILE A 73 -24.16 -3.41 10.62
CA ILE A 73 -24.97 -3.79 9.45
C ILE A 73 -24.95 -2.62 8.47
N PRO A 74 -24.51 -2.82 7.21
CA PRO A 74 -24.50 -1.75 6.23
C PRO A 74 -25.92 -1.30 5.90
N SER A 75 -26.15 0.01 5.81
CA SER A 75 -27.42 0.56 5.39
C SER A 75 -27.55 0.50 3.86
N PHE A 76 -28.61 -0.13 3.36
CA PHE A 76 -28.90 -0.21 1.91
C PHE A 76 -29.67 1.02 1.36
N SER A 77 -29.87 2.05 2.19
CA SER A 77 -30.78 3.17 1.88
C SER A 77 -30.21 4.24 0.95
N ALA A 78 -28.90 4.24 0.66
CA ALA A 78 -28.25 5.26 -0.18
C ALA A 78 -27.33 4.59 -1.21
N GLY A 79 -27.57 4.84 -2.51
CA GLY A 79 -26.62 4.53 -3.57
C GLY A 79 -26.43 3.05 -3.95
N PHE A 80 -27.32 2.13 -3.55
CA PHE A 80 -27.16 0.70 -3.84
C PHE A 80 -27.02 0.38 -5.34
N GLY A 81 -27.78 1.07 -6.20
CA GLY A 81 -27.68 0.91 -7.65
C GLY A 81 -26.32 1.32 -8.22
N GLU A 82 -25.75 2.42 -7.73
CA GLU A 82 -24.43 2.90 -8.16
C GLU A 82 -23.31 1.98 -7.66
N LEU A 83 -23.40 1.56 -6.39
CA LEU A 83 -22.49 0.56 -5.80
C LEU A 83 -22.54 -0.77 -6.56
N PHE A 84 -23.73 -1.23 -6.96
CA PHE A 84 -23.90 -2.44 -7.73
C PHE A 84 -23.16 -2.36 -9.07
N VAL A 85 -23.37 -1.28 -9.83
CA VAL A 85 -22.68 -1.06 -11.11
C VAL A 85 -21.17 -1.00 -10.93
N ALA A 86 -20.67 -0.32 -9.90
CA ALA A 86 -19.23 -0.26 -9.58
C ALA A 86 -18.65 -1.61 -9.12
N SER A 87 -19.45 -2.47 -8.50
CA SER A 87 -19.01 -3.77 -7.97
C SER A 87 -18.74 -4.82 -9.05
N ILE A 88 -19.47 -4.79 -10.17
CA ILE A 88 -19.34 -5.78 -11.26
C ILE A 88 -17.90 -5.85 -11.80
N PRO A 89 -17.25 -4.74 -12.21
CA PRO A 89 -15.86 -4.80 -12.67
C PRO A 89 -14.89 -5.24 -11.57
N ILE A 90 -15.11 -4.81 -10.32
CA ILE A 90 -14.26 -5.21 -9.17
C ILE A 90 -14.34 -6.73 -8.95
N ALA A 91 -15.53 -7.31 -9.00
CA ALA A 91 -15.74 -8.75 -8.86
C ALA A 91 -15.04 -9.55 -9.96
N ILE A 92 -15.16 -9.10 -11.22
CA ILE A 92 -14.51 -9.75 -12.36
C ILE A 92 -12.98 -9.69 -12.19
N VAL A 93 -12.42 -8.51 -11.92
CA VAL A 93 -10.97 -8.33 -11.75
C VAL A 93 -10.45 -9.18 -10.59
N SER A 94 -11.13 -9.17 -9.45
CA SER A 94 -10.76 -9.98 -8.28
C SER A 94 -10.77 -11.49 -8.57
N PHE A 95 -11.80 -11.98 -9.27
CA PHE A 95 -11.90 -13.38 -9.67
C PHE A 95 -10.79 -13.76 -10.66
N VAL A 96 -10.51 -12.93 -11.65
CA VAL A 96 -9.46 -13.16 -12.65
C VAL A 96 -8.07 -13.18 -12.00
N ILE A 97 -7.78 -12.25 -11.08
CA ILE A 97 -6.51 -12.23 -10.32
C ILE A 97 -6.37 -13.53 -9.51
N SER A 98 -7.43 -13.94 -8.81
CA SER A 98 -7.44 -15.15 -8.00
C SER A 98 -7.15 -16.40 -8.84
N ILE A 99 -7.85 -16.57 -9.97
CA ILE A 99 -7.59 -17.68 -10.90
C ILE A 99 -6.18 -17.62 -11.48
N SER A 100 -5.69 -16.43 -11.82
CA SER A 100 -4.35 -16.28 -12.39
C SER A 100 -3.28 -16.74 -11.41
N ILE A 101 -3.40 -16.34 -10.14
CA ILE A 101 -2.52 -16.79 -9.05
C ILE A 101 -2.60 -18.31 -8.88
N VAL A 102 -3.81 -18.87 -8.76
CA VAL A 102 -4.01 -20.33 -8.62
C VAL A 102 -3.38 -21.10 -9.79
N LYS A 103 -3.54 -20.62 -11.02
CA LYS A 103 -2.91 -21.24 -12.20
C LYS A 103 -1.39 -21.14 -12.17
N THR A 104 -0.82 -20.02 -11.72
CA THR A 104 0.64 -19.87 -11.56
C THR A 104 1.19 -20.85 -10.53
N PHE A 105 0.50 -21.05 -9.41
CA PHE A 105 0.91 -22.02 -8.40
C PHE A 105 0.67 -23.48 -8.84
N ALA A 106 -0.40 -23.77 -9.56
CA ALA A 106 -0.70 -25.12 -10.04
C ALA A 106 0.22 -25.60 -11.18
N LYS A 107 0.81 -24.66 -11.94
CA LYS A 107 1.75 -24.94 -13.04
C LYS A 107 3.21 -24.96 -12.59
N LYS A 108 3.49 -24.64 -11.32
CA LYS A 108 4.82 -24.62 -10.73
C LYS A 108 5.01 -25.81 -9.81
#